data_AF-A0A7C4SBL4-F1
#
_entry.id   AF-A0A7C4SBL4-F1
#
_cell.length_a   1.000
_cell.length_b   1.000
_cell.length_c   1.000
_cell.angle_alpha   90.00
_cell.angle_beta   90.00
_cell.angle_gamma   90.00
#
_symmetry.space_group_name_H-M   'P 1'
#
loop_
_entity.id
_entity.type
_entity.pdbx_description
1 polymer ?
#
loop_
_entity_poly.entity_id
_entity_poly.type
_entity_poly.pdbx_seq_one_letter_code
_entity_poly.pdbx_strand_id
1 'polypeptide(L)' 'MLPRERLVYEPIEGRPPLKLPGDNRLVIWPVLALEVWDISRPMARTVIPPPQGQVMIPDVPNWSWHEYGARVGF' A
#
# COMPACT_ATOMS: atom_id res chain seq x y z
N MET A 1 -15.59 11.95 10.33
CA MET A 1 -14.80 11.16 11.26
C MET A 1 -13.49 11.89 11.50
N LEU A 2 -13.32 12.49 12.68
CA LEU A 2 -12.07 13.09 13.11
C LEU A 2 -11.10 11.99 13.52
N PRO A 3 -9.77 12.17 13.43
CA PRO A 3 -8.78 11.14 13.82
C PRO A 3 -8.92 10.62 15.26
N ARG A 4 -9.57 11.39 16.14
CA ARG A 4 -9.88 11.00 17.54
C ARG A 4 -11.14 10.14 17.70
N GLU A 5 -12.01 10.14 16.70
CA GLU A 5 -13.25 9.38 16.72
C GLU A 5 -12.92 7.94 16.35
N ARG A 6 -12.81 7.07 17.36
CA ARG A 6 -12.58 5.64 17.15
C ARG A 6 -13.88 4.94 16.85
N LEU A 7 -13.79 3.84 16.09
CA LEU A 7 -14.87 2.87 16.01
C LEU A 7 -15.13 2.29 17.41
N VAL A 8 -16.38 1.89 17.67
CA VAL A 8 -16.73 1.18 18.90
C VAL A 8 -15.90 -0.10 18.94
N TYR A 9 -15.14 -0.28 20.03
CA TYR A 9 -14.35 -1.48 20.22
C TYR A 9 -15.27 -2.66 20.51
N GLU A 10 -15.11 -3.73 19.72
CA GLU A 10 -15.77 -5.00 19.93
C GLU A 10 -14.70 -6.10 20.10
N PRO A 11 -14.63 -6.76 21.26
CA PRO A 11 -13.64 -7.79 21.51
C PRO A 11 -13.96 -9.05 20.68
N ILE A 12 -12.97 -9.92 20.44
CA ILE A 12 -13.12 -11.04 19.50
C ILE A 12 -14.23 -12.02 19.91
N GLU A 13 -14.41 -12.23 21.20
CA GLU A 13 -15.46 -13.06 21.81
C GLU A 13 -16.86 -12.45 21.71
N GLY A 14 -16.97 -11.14 21.50
CA GLY A 14 -18.25 -10.43 21.35
C GLY A 14 -18.79 -10.46 19.92
N ARG A 15 -17.93 -10.78 18.94
CA ARG A 15 -18.27 -10.68 17.52
C ARG A 15 -19.15 -11.85 17.07
N PRO A 16 -20.16 -11.61 16.23
CA PRO A 16 -20.95 -12.69 15.65
C PRO A 16 -20.07 -13.60 14.78
N PRO A 17 -20.30 -14.94 14.79
CA PRO A 17 -19.53 -15.86 13.96
C PRO A 17 -19.64 -15.53 12.47
N LEU A 18 -18.49 -15.39 11.80
CA LEU A 18 -18.44 -15.21 10.36
C LEU A 18 -18.73 -16.55 9.67
N LYS A 19 -19.86 -16.66 8.96
CA LYS A 19 -20.18 -17.84 8.15
C LYS A 19 -19.66 -17.66 6.73
N LEU A 20 -18.73 -18.52 6.33
CA LEU A 20 -18.19 -18.53 4.97
C LEU A 20 -18.99 -19.50 4.08
N PRO A 21 -19.06 -19.25 2.75
CA PRO A 21 -19.64 -20.21 1.82
C PRO A 21 -18.95 -21.57 1.91
N GLY A 22 -19.71 -22.66 1.85
CA GLY A 22 -19.19 -24.03 1.83
C GLY A 22 -18.52 -24.50 3.12
N ASP A 23 -18.87 -23.93 4.27
CA ASP A 23 -18.28 -24.27 5.60
C ASP A 23 -16.75 -24.04 5.68
N ASN A 24 -16.25 -23.09 4.88
CA ASN A 24 -14.84 -22.71 4.90
C ASN A 24 -14.46 -22.06 6.24
N ARG A 25 -13.18 -22.22 6.62
CA ARG A 25 -12.63 -21.69 7.88
C ARG A 25 -11.61 -20.56 7.69
N LEU A 26 -11.17 -20.33 6.45
CA LEU A 26 -10.16 -19.35 6.09
C LEU A 26 -10.50 -18.73 4.74
N VAL A 27 -10.37 -17.40 4.63
CA VAL A 27 -10.35 -16.69 3.35
C VAL A 27 -8.92 -16.29 3.06
N ILE A 28 -8.42 -16.63 1.88
CA ILE A 28 -7.17 -16.10 1.34
C ILE A 28 -7.56 -15.06 0.29
N TRP A 29 -7.25 -13.80 0.56
CA TRP A 29 -7.53 -12.68 -0.33
C TRP A 29 -6.22 -12.07 -0.82
N PRO A 30 -5.66 -12.54 -1.95
CA PRO A 30 -4.48 -11.90 -2.52
C PRO A 30 -4.88 -10.51 -3.05
N VAL A 31 -4.17 -9.48 -2.60
CA VAL A 31 -4.30 -8.12 -3.11
C VAL A 31 -3.04 -7.79 -3.88
N LEU A 32 -3.21 -7.39 -5.14
CA LEU A 32 -2.13 -6.82 -5.95
C LEU A 32 -2.41 -5.33 -6.12
N ALA A 33 -1.49 -4.50 -5.62
CA ALA A 33 -1.54 -3.07 -5.89
C ALA A 33 -0.91 -2.79 -7.25
N LEU A 34 -1.70 -2.23 -8.17
CA LEU A 34 -1.21 -1.65 -9.42
C LEU A 34 -1.25 -0.14 -9.28
N GLU A 35 -0.08 0.44 -9.10
CA GLU A 35 0.06 1.87 -8.88
C GLU A 35 0.63 2.51 -10.15
N VAL A 36 0.16 3.71 -10.46
CA VAL A 36 0.70 4.54 -11.56
C VAL A 36 1.18 5.82 -10.94
N TRP A 37 2.48 6.09 -11.05
CA TRP A 37 3.10 7.27 -10.44
C TRP A 37 3.37 8.35 -11.50
N ASP A 38 3.29 9.61 -11.09
CA ASP A 38 3.62 10.77 -11.93
C ASP A 38 5.08 11.18 -11.69
N ILE A 39 5.96 10.93 -12.67
CA ILE A 39 7.40 11.21 -12.58
C ILE A 39 7.72 12.71 -12.43
N SER A 40 6.78 13.60 -12.78
CA SER A 40 6.98 15.04 -12.71
C SER A 40 6.88 15.62 -11.29
N ARG A 41 6.48 14.81 -10.30
CA ARG A 41 6.27 15.23 -8.91
C ARG A 41 7.27 14.58 -7.96
N PRO A 42 7.58 15.24 -6.82
CA PRO A 42 8.31 14.59 -5.74
C PRO A 42 7.60 13.30 -5.32
N MET A 43 8.36 12.20 -5.28
CA MET A 43 7.85 10.94 -4.74
C MET A 43 7.70 11.04 -3.21
N ALA A 44 6.66 10.41 -2.65
CA ALA A 44 6.36 10.47 -1.22
C ALA A 44 7.41 9.76 -0.34
N ARG A 45 8.22 8.88 -0.95
CA ARG A 45 9.31 8.13 -0.31
C ARG A 45 10.44 8.04 -1.32
N THR A 46 11.69 8.21 -0.87
CA THR A 46 12.90 7.99 -1.69
C THR A 46 13.56 6.66 -1.34
N VAL A 47 14.01 5.89 -2.33
CA VAL A 47 14.80 4.66 -2.10
C VAL A 47 16.24 4.99 -1.73
N ILE A 48 16.83 5.96 -2.43
CA ILE A 48 18.19 6.43 -2.20
C ILE A 48 18.12 7.91 -1.80
N PRO A 49 18.72 8.31 -0.66
CA PRO A 49 18.75 9.72 -0.29
C PRO A 49 19.58 10.52 -1.29
N PRO A 50 19.10 11.68 -1.75
CA PRO A 50 19.84 12.48 -2.72
C PRO A 50 21.09 13.11 -2.10
N PRO A 51 22.15 13.35 -2.89
CA PRO A 51 23.30 14.13 -2.44
C PRO A 51 22.84 15.48 -1.88
N GLN A 52 23.35 15.88 -0.72
CA GLN A 52 23.01 17.14 -0.05
C GLN A 52 21.53 17.29 0.36
N GLY A 53 20.74 16.21 0.36
CA GLY A 53 19.34 16.22 0.81
C GLY A 53 18.37 17.00 -0.08
N GLN A 54 18.83 17.44 -1.27
CA GLN A 54 17.99 18.15 -2.23
C GLN A 54 17.14 17.16 -3.03
N VAL A 55 15.82 17.37 -3.07
CA VAL A 55 14.91 16.48 -3.81
C VAL A 55 15.30 16.47 -5.29
N MET A 56 15.55 15.27 -5.83
CA MET A 56 15.82 15.06 -7.25
C MET A 56 14.51 14.85 -7.99
N ILE A 57 14.25 15.64 -9.03
CA ILE A 57 13.08 15.47 -9.90
C ILE A 57 13.58 15.40 -11.36
N PRO A 58 13.44 14.25 -12.04
CA PRO A 58 12.82 13.01 -11.55
C PRO A 58 13.73 12.21 -10.58
N ASP A 59 13.14 11.51 -9.61
CA ASP A 59 13.82 10.52 -8.75
C ASP A 59 14.03 9.22 -9.56
N VAL A 60 15.04 9.22 -10.45
CA VAL A 60 15.30 8.13 -11.40
C VAL A 60 15.48 6.77 -10.73
N PRO A 61 16.25 6.62 -9.63
CA PRO A 61 16.39 5.33 -8.96
C PRO A 61 15.06 4.73 -8.53
N ASN A 62 14.18 5.56 -7.96
CA ASN A 62 12.90 5.12 -7.45
C ASN A 62 11.87 4.89 -8.57
N TRP A 63 11.88 5.77 -9.58
CA TRP A 63 11.09 5.61 -10.79
C TRP A 63 11.39 4.29 -11.51
N SER A 64 12.67 3.95 -11.71
CA SER A 64 13.05 2.72 -12.41
C SER A 64 12.61 1.45 -11.67
N TRP A 65 12.59 1.47 -10.34
CA TRP A 65 12.04 0.38 -9.54
C TRP A 65 10.52 0.26 -9.70
N HIS A 66 9.80 1.39 -9.68
CA HIS A 66 8.37 1.42 -9.96
C HIS A 66 8.04 0.87 -11.37
N GLU A 67 8.77 1.35 -12.39
CA GLU A 67 8.63 0.90 -13.77
C GLU A 67 8.94 -0.59 -13.95
N TYR A 68 9.88 -1.14 -13.19
CA TYR A 68 10.12 -2.58 -13.20
C TYR A 68 8.85 -3.35 -12.78
N GLY A 69 8.17 -2.88 -11.73
CA GLY A 69 6.88 -3.45 -11.31
C GLY A 69 5.84 -3.41 -12.43
N ALA A 70 5.68 -2.27 -13.10
CA ALA A 70 4.70 -2.10 -14.18
C ALA A 70 5.05 -2.82 -15.49
N ARG A 71 6.35 -2.99 -15.81
CA ARG A 71 6.81 -3.50 -17.11
C ARG A 71 7.23 -4.97 -17.11
N VAL A 72 7.64 -5.50 -15.95
CA VAL A 72 8.20 -6.86 -15.84
C VAL A 72 7.50 -7.66 -14.74
N GLY A 73 7.17 -7.02 -13.62
CA GLY A 73 6.64 -7.70 -12.44
C GLY A 73 5.14 -8.02 -12.49
N PHE A 74 4.35 -7.29 -13.28
CA PHE A 74 2.92 -7.51 -13.48
C PHE A 74 2.63 -8.58 -14.53
#